data_AF-A0A392VHY7-F1
#
_entry.id   AF-A0A392VHY7-F1
#
_cell.length_a   1.000
_cell.length_b   1.000
_cell.length_c   1.000
_cell.angle_alpha   90.00
_cell.angle_beta   90.00
_cell.angle_gamma   90.00
#
_symmetry.space_group_name_H-M   'P 1'
#
loop_
_entity.id
_entity.type
_entity.pdbx_description
1 polymer ?
#
loop_
_entity_poly.entity_id
_entity_poly.type
_entity_poly.pdbx_seq_one_letter_code
_entity_poly.pdbx_strand_id
1 'polypeptide(L)' 'RNRGVLVGETWEDRMECRQWGTHFPHVAGIAGQSTHGAQSVALSGGYVDDEDHGEWFLYTGSGGRDLSGNK' A
#
# COMPACT_ATOMS: atom_id res chain seq x y z
N ARG A 1 17.23 -16.57 5.78
CA ARG A 1 17.43 -15.89 7.09
C ARG A 1 16.55 -16.48 8.21
N ASN A 2 15.51 -17.29 7.92
CA ASN A 2 14.58 -17.89 8.90
C ASN A 2 13.98 -16.91 9.93
N ARG A 3 13.72 -15.66 9.50
CA ARG A 3 13.30 -14.55 10.37
C ARG A 3 12.02 -13.85 9.92
N GLY A 4 11.31 -14.36 8.90
CA GLY A 4 10.15 -13.69 8.31
C GLY A 4 10.52 -12.35 7.68
N VAL A 5 9.51 -11.47 7.54
CA VAL A 5 9.65 -10.05 7.17
C VAL A 5 9.79 -9.23 8.45
N LEU A 6 10.77 -8.33 8.48
CA LEU A 6 11.05 -7.49 9.66
C LEU A 6 10.69 -6.02 9.40
N VAL A 7 10.29 -5.31 10.46
CA VAL A 7 10.09 -3.85 10.42
C VAL A 7 11.41 -3.16 10.05
N GLY A 8 11.34 -2.21 9.12
CA GLY A 8 12.51 -1.48 8.63
C GLY A 8 13.24 -2.16 7.47
N GLU A 9 12.80 -3.34 7.03
CA GLU A 9 13.27 -3.88 5.75
C GLU A 9 12.77 -3.02 4.58
N THR A 10 13.62 -2.93 3.56
CA THR A 10 13.37 -2.14 2.35
C THR A 10 13.42 -3.04 1.14
N TRP A 11 12.60 -2.73 0.15
CA TRP A 11 12.53 -3.41 -1.14
C TRP A 11 12.67 -2.39 -2.25
N GLU A 12 13.15 -2.81 -3.41
CA GLU A 12 13.39 -1.93 -4.56
C GLU A 12 12.08 -1.35 -5.10
N ASP A 13 11.04 -2.18 -5.19
CA ASP A 13 9.76 -1.80 -5.77
C ASP A 13 8.56 -2.56 -5.18
N ARG A 14 7.36 -2.24 -5.69
CA ARG A 14 6.10 -2.87 -5.29
C ARG A 14 5.97 -4.32 -5.73
N MET A 15 6.71 -4.76 -6.76
CA MET A 15 6.73 -6.15 -7.19
C MET A 15 7.52 -7.01 -6.21
N GLU A 16 8.61 -6.50 -5.67
CA GLU A 16 9.38 -7.19 -4.64
C GLU A 16 8.60 -7.25 -3.31
N CYS A 17 7.91 -6.18 -2.91
CA CYS A 17 6.97 -6.22 -1.76
C CYS A 17 5.91 -7.33 -1.91
N ARG A 18 5.38 -7.53 -3.13
CA ARG A 18 4.44 -8.62 -3.41
C ARG A 18 5.07 -10.00 -3.24
N GLN A 19 6.29 -10.20 -3.75
CA GLN A 19 7.01 -11.47 -3.66
C GLN A 19 7.30 -11.86 -2.21
N TRP A 20 7.61 -10.88 -1.36
CA TRP A 20 7.80 -11.09 0.08
C TRP A 20 6.49 -11.13 0.89
N GLY A 21 5.35 -10.81 0.26
CA GLY A 21 4.03 -10.85 0.89
C GLY A 21 3.73 -9.67 1.81
N THR A 22 4.51 -8.59 1.77
CA THR A 22 4.32 -7.40 2.63
C THR A 22 3.18 -6.51 2.15
N HIS A 23 3.02 -6.42 0.83
CA HIS A 23 1.89 -5.76 0.19
C HIS A 23 1.58 -6.43 -1.15
N PHE A 24 0.50 -7.21 -1.21
CA PHE A 24 0.22 -8.09 -2.35
C PHE A 24 -0.16 -7.37 -3.66
N PRO A 25 -0.95 -6.29 -3.65
CA PRO A 25 -1.25 -5.54 -4.88
C PRO A 25 0.01 -4.91 -5.47
N HIS A 26 0.21 -5.03 -6.77
CA HIS A 26 1.33 -4.38 -7.46
C HIS A 26 1.14 -2.85 -7.55
N VAL A 27 -0.09 -2.40 -7.82
CA VAL A 27 -0.40 -0.97 -8.03
C VAL A 27 -1.23 -0.38 -6.90
N ALA A 28 -2.36 -1.02 -6.57
CA ALA A 28 -3.33 -0.46 -5.61
C ALA A 28 -2.70 -0.15 -4.24
N GLY A 29 -3.10 0.99 -3.66
CA GLY A 29 -2.62 1.43 -2.35
C GLY A 29 -3.14 0.59 -1.18
N ILE A 30 -4.29 -0.06 -1.32
CA ILE A 30 -4.94 -0.85 -0.28
C ILE A 30 -4.97 -2.33 -0.70
N ALA A 31 -4.48 -3.21 0.17
CA ALA A 31 -4.66 -4.66 0.07
C ALA A 31 -5.79 -5.08 1.02
N GLY A 32 -6.91 -5.57 0.49
CA GLY A 32 -8.07 -5.86 1.31
C GLY A 32 -9.20 -6.56 0.59
N GLN A 33 -10.15 -7.05 1.38
CA GLN A 33 -11.44 -7.55 0.92
C GLN A 33 -12.55 -6.83 1.69
N SER A 34 -13.55 -6.32 0.99
CA SER A 34 -14.64 -5.53 1.60
C SER A 34 -15.42 -6.28 2.68
N THR A 35 -15.45 -7.61 2.61
CA THR A 35 -16.16 -8.48 3.57
C THR A 35 -15.32 -8.91 4.78
N HIS A 36 -14.02 -8.59 4.81
CA HIS A 36 -13.10 -9.06 5.86
C HIS A 36 -12.24 -7.94 6.47
N GLY A 37 -11.78 -6.99 5.65
CA GLY A 37 -10.87 -5.91 6.07
C GLY A 37 -9.67 -5.75 5.15
N ALA A 38 -8.82 -4.77 5.48
CA ALA A 38 -7.55 -4.51 4.80
C ALA A 38 -6.38 -5.13 5.58
N GLN A 39 -5.50 -5.85 4.88
CA GLN A 39 -4.30 -6.44 5.47
C GLN A 39 -3.11 -5.48 5.44
N SER A 40 -3.04 -4.60 4.44
CA SER A 40 -1.96 -3.62 4.32
C SER A 40 -2.34 -2.41 3.47
N VAL A 41 -1.66 -1.30 3.71
CA VAL A 41 -1.76 -0.06 2.94
C VAL A 41 -0.36 0.46 2.59
N ALA A 42 -0.25 1.15 1.45
CA ALA A 42 0.96 1.83 1.03
C ALA A 42 0.71 3.34 1.02
N LEU A 43 1.45 4.08 1.85
CA LEU A 43 1.51 5.54 1.85
C LEU A 43 2.57 5.97 0.83
N SER A 44 2.15 6.60 -0.27
CA SER A 44 3.03 6.87 -1.41
C SER A 44 2.82 8.25 -2.03
N GLY A 45 2.18 9.17 -1.31
CA GLY A 45 1.86 10.52 -1.82
C GLY A 45 0.89 10.52 -2.99
N GLY A 46 0.08 9.47 -3.12
CA GLY A 46 -0.83 9.28 -4.24
C GLY A 46 -2.06 10.18 -4.17
N TYR A 47 -2.46 10.63 -2.97
CA TYR A 47 -3.59 11.52 -2.71
C TYR A 47 -3.10 12.74 -1.92
N VAL A 48 -3.60 13.92 -2.28
CA VAL A 48 -3.20 15.19 -1.65
C VAL A 48 -3.74 15.32 -0.22
N ASP A 49 -4.82 14.59 0.08
CA ASP A 49 -5.49 14.60 1.38
C ASP A 49 -4.85 13.64 2.39
N ASP A 50 -3.78 12.92 2.00
CA ASP A 50 -3.00 12.09 2.92
C ASP A 50 -2.15 12.97 3.87
N GLU A 51 -2.10 12.61 5.14
CA GLU A 51 -1.24 13.26 6.14
C GLU A 51 -0.35 12.22 6.84
N ASP A 52 0.97 12.45 6.86
CA ASP A 52 1.95 11.61 7.55
C ASP A 52 2.55 12.33 8.76
N HIS A 53 2.31 11.79 9.96
CA HIS A 53 2.84 12.30 11.23
C HIS A 53 3.77 11.28 11.92
N GLY A 54 4.26 10.27 11.18
CA GLY A 54 5.16 9.23 11.66
C GLY A 54 4.45 8.16 12.48
N GLU A 55 4.02 8.46 13.70
CA GLU A 55 3.35 7.47 14.58
C GLU A 55 1.89 7.21 14.19
N TRP A 56 1.27 8.15 13.48
CA TRP A 56 -0.09 8.06 12.98
C TRP A 56 -0.20 8.78 11.64
N PHE A 57 -1.23 8.47 10.87
CA PHE A 57 -1.50 9.07 9.57
C PHE A 57 -3.00 9.12 9.28
N LEU A 58 -3.42 10.07 8.44
CA LEU A 58 -4.72 10.03 7.77
C LEU A 58 -4.51 9.47 6.36
N TYR A 59 -5.32 8.47 5.98
CA TYR A 59 -5.21 7.79 4.69
C TYR A 59 -6.46 7.94 3.86
N THR A 60 -6.29 8.35 2.61
CA THR A 60 -7.39 8.52 1.66
C THR A 60 -7.74 7.19 1.00
N GLY A 61 -9.02 6.83 1.01
CA GLY A 61 -9.53 5.66 0.27
C GLY A 61 -9.26 5.77 -1.23
N SER A 62 -9.24 4.63 -1.93
CA SER A 62 -9.05 4.61 -3.38
C SER A 62 -10.34 4.92 -4.16
N GLY A 63 -10.19 5.42 -5.39
CA GLY A 63 -11.32 5.69 -6.30
C GLY A 63 -11.55 7.19 -6.48
N GLY A 64 -12.75 7.57 -6.93
CA GLY A 64 -13.11 8.98 -7.17
C GLY A 64 -12.31 9.68 -8.27
N ARG A 65 -11.59 8.91 -9.11
CA ARG A 65 -10.78 9.40 -10.22
C ARG A 65 -11.33 8.88 -11.54
N ASP A 66 -11.32 9.74 -12.55
CA ASP A 66 -11.46 9.28 -13.92
C ASP A 66 -10.16 8.58 -14.33
N LEU A 67 -10.25 7.27 -14.57
CA LEU A 67 -9.13 6.44 -15.02
C LEU A 67 -9.19 6.18 -16.52
N SER A 68 -10.14 6.79 -17.25
CA SER A 68 -10.18 6.71 -18.69
C SER A 68 -8.89 7.33 -19.27
N GLY A 69 -8.17 6.53 -20.08
CA GLY A 69 -6.91 6.96 -20.69
C GLY A 69 -5.62 6.50 -20.00
N ASN A 70 -5.71 5.83 -18.85
CA ASN A 70 -4.56 5.05 -18.36
C ASN A 70 -4.33 3.85 -19.29
N LYS A 71 -3.15 3.81 -19.93
CA LYS A 71 -2.64 2.66 -20.68
C LYS A 71 -1.87 1.73 -19.77
#